data_AF-A0A4Q5KQ80-F1
#
_entry.id   AF-A0A4Q5KQ80-F1
#
_cell.length_a   1.000
_cell.length_b   1.000
_cell.length_c   1.000
_cell.angle_alpha   90.00
_cell.angle_beta   90.00
_cell.angle_gamma   90.00
#
_symmetry.space_group_name_H-M   'P 1'
#
loop_
_entity.id
_entity.type
_entity.pdbx_description
1 polymer ?
#
loop_
_entity_poly.entity_id
_entity_poly.type
_entity_poly.pdbx_seq_one_letter_code
_entity_poly.pdbx_strand_id
1 'polypeptide(L)'
;MKEPWKKDTNERYLDMVKSVVNLSSASLLLPVFFARNFIDIPKETPLISVFGCSIYIAWILLGLSILSGLFYQYLSAKWLRIAWGKPAGILWSKNTPESIVENTMEWCLWICIAYFMLGIGATLYFFISYSVG
;
A
#
# COMPACT_ATOMS: atom_id res chain seq x y z
N MET A 1 -6.38 10.58 27.45
CA MET A 1 -6.83 9.36 26.74
C MET A 1 -7.43 8.45 27.78
N LYS A 2 -8.63 7.93 27.58
CA LYS A 2 -9.23 7.02 28.58
C LYS A 2 -8.52 5.66 28.63
N GLU A 3 -7.86 5.29 27.53
CA GLU A 3 -7.26 3.96 27.35
C GLU A 3 -5.87 4.09 26.68
N PRO A 4 -4.76 3.88 27.40
CA PRO A 4 -3.41 4.06 26.85
C PRO A 4 -3.03 3.00 25.82
N TRP A 5 -3.60 1.80 25.91
CA TRP A 5 -3.36 0.69 24.99
C TRP A 5 -3.76 1.04 23.54
N LYS A 6 -4.75 1.92 23.35
CA LYS A 6 -5.19 2.40 22.04
C LYS A 6 -4.06 3.07 21.25
N LYS A 7 -3.23 3.86 21.94
CA LYS A 7 -2.09 4.51 21.32
C LYS A 7 -1.02 3.50 20.91
N ASP A 8 -0.64 2.59 21.81
CA ASP A 8 0.39 1.57 21.55
C ASP A 8 0.00 0.66 20.38
N THR A 9 -1.25 0.16 20.38
CA THR A 9 -1.78 -0.67 19.30
C THR A 9 -1.74 0.06 17.96
N ASN A 10 -2.19 1.31 17.93
CA ASN A 10 -2.20 2.12 16.72
C ASN A 10 -0.78 2.43 16.21
N GLU A 11 0.19 2.68 17.09
CA GLU A 11 1.59 2.88 16.70
C GLU A 11 2.18 1.62 16.04
N ARG A 12 1.91 0.42 16.58
CA ARG A 12 2.33 -0.84 15.96
C ARG A 12 1.73 -1.05 14.57
N TYR A 13 0.44 -0.78 14.40
CA TYR A 13 -0.19 -0.87 13.09
C TYR A 13 0.36 0.17 12.09
N LEU A 14 0.61 1.39 12.54
CA LEU A 14 1.23 2.43 11.71
C LEU A 14 2.61 2.00 11.21
N ASP A 15 3.43 1.40 12.06
CA ASP A 15 4.77 0.95 11.68
C ASP A 15 4.71 -0.23 10.70
N MET A 16 3.75 -1.14 10.88
CA MET A 16 3.47 -2.18 9.89
C MET A 16 3.04 -1.57 8.54
N VAL A 17 2.09 -0.64 8.53
CA VAL A 17 1.61 0.01 7.30
C VAL A 17 2.73 0.79 6.61
N LYS A 18 3.56 1.52 7.35
CA LYS A 18 4.75 2.20 6.79
C LYS A 18 5.69 1.20 6.13
N SER A 19 5.91 0.05 6.76
CA SER A 19 6.77 -1.00 6.20
C SER A 19 6.19 -1.52 4.88
N VAL A 20 4.89 -1.80 4.82
CA VAL A 20 4.20 -2.23 3.59
C VAL A 20 4.29 -1.14 2.52
N VAL A 21 4.02 0.12 2.85
CA VAL A 21 4.10 1.25 1.90
C VAL A 21 5.52 1.41 1.33
N ASN A 22 6.55 1.31 2.18
CA ASN A 22 7.94 1.39 1.75
C ASN A 22 8.31 0.21 0.84
N LEU A 23 7.92 -1.01 1.23
CA LEU A 23 8.14 -2.20 0.41
C LEU A 23 7.40 -2.12 -0.93
N SER A 24 6.13 -1.69 -0.95
CA SER A 24 5.36 -1.44 -2.16
C SER A 24 6.05 -0.43 -3.06
N SER A 25 6.58 0.66 -2.48
CA SER A 25 7.26 1.73 -3.23
C SER A 25 8.57 1.25 -3.85
N ALA A 26 9.37 0.47 -3.10
CA ALA A 26 10.56 -0.19 -3.64
C ALA A 26 10.18 -1.21 -4.73
N SER A 27 9.06 -1.92 -4.53
CA SER A 27 8.59 -2.96 -5.44
C SER A 27 8.10 -2.43 -6.78
N LEU A 28 7.64 -1.18 -6.85
CA LEU A 28 7.32 -0.52 -8.13
C LEU A 28 8.54 -0.43 -9.05
N LEU A 29 9.74 -0.33 -8.49
CA LEU A 29 10.99 -0.23 -9.24
C LEU A 29 11.56 -1.60 -9.62
N LEU A 30 11.14 -2.69 -8.95
CA LEU A 30 11.65 -4.04 -9.21
C LEU A 30 11.48 -4.45 -10.67
N PRO A 31 10.32 -4.26 -11.34
CA PRO A 31 10.18 -4.61 -12.75
C PRO A 31 11.23 -3.98 -13.66
N VAL A 32 11.50 -2.68 -13.45
CA VAL A 32 12.49 -1.92 -14.21
C VAL A 32 13.90 -2.39 -13.90
N PHE A 33 14.21 -2.57 -12.61
CA PHE A 33 15.52 -3.01 -12.17
C PHE A 33 15.85 -4.42 -12.70
N PHE A 34 14.91 -5.36 -12.62
CA PHE A 34 15.11 -6.72 -13.11
C PHE A 34 15.24 -6.76 -14.63
N ALA A 35 14.37 -6.06 -15.36
CA ALA A 35 14.44 -5.99 -16.82
C ALA A 35 15.78 -5.44 -17.32
N ARG A 36 16.32 -4.40 -16.66
CA ARG A 36 17.58 -3.77 -17.07
C ARG A 36 18.84 -4.51 -16.64
N ASN A 37 18.82 -5.19 -15.48
CA ASN A 37 20.04 -5.78 -14.93
C ASN A 37 20.13 -7.30 -15.07
N PHE A 38 19.00 -8.01 -15.20
CA PHE A 38 18.98 -9.48 -15.25
C PHE A 38 18.55 -10.01 -16.62
N ILE A 39 17.65 -9.32 -17.32
CA ILE A 39 17.21 -9.69 -18.68
C ILE A 39 18.08 -9.01 -19.76
N ASP A 40 19.01 -8.13 -19.34
CA ASP A 40 19.96 -7.41 -20.20
C ASP A 40 19.30 -6.65 -21.38
N ILE A 41 18.10 -6.11 -21.13
CA ILE A 41 17.34 -5.37 -22.15
C ILE A 41 18.07 -4.06 -22.46
N PRO A 42 18.53 -3.83 -23.72
CA PRO A 42 19.34 -2.68 -24.09
C PRO A 42 18.66 -1.38 -23.75
N LYS A 43 19.41 -0.38 -23.25
CA LYS A 43 18.85 0.91 -22.81
C LYS A 43 18.09 1.63 -23.93
N GLU A 44 18.45 1.41 -25.19
CA GLU A 44 17.76 1.99 -26.34
C GLU A 44 16.37 1.37 -26.58
N THR A 45 16.14 0.14 -26.11
CA THR A 45 14.82 -0.50 -26.25
C THR A 45 13.84 0.05 -25.21
N PRO A 46 12.64 0.45 -25.66
CA PRO A 46 11.65 1.02 -24.78
C PRO A 46 10.99 -0.10 -23.96
N LEU A 47 11.02 0.01 -22.63
CA LEU A 47 10.46 -1.02 -21.74
C LEU A 47 8.96 -1.27 -21.96
N ILE A 48 8.23 -0.30 -22.54
CA ILE A 48 6.81 -0.45 -22.88
C ILE A 48 6.54 -1.59 -23.86
N SER A 49 7.50 -1.93 -24.73
CA SER A 49 7.35 -3.04 -25.68
C SER A 49 7.67 -4.41 -25.06
N VAL A 50 8.28 -4.43 -23.87
CA VAL A 50 8.65 -5.65 -23.14
C VAL A 50 7.65 -5.93 -22.03
N PHE A 51 7.19 -4.89 -21.34
CA PHE A 51 6.27 -5.03 -20.22
C PHE A 51 4.89 -5.45 -20.72
N GLY A 52 4.50 -6.67 -20.34
CA GLY A 52 3.15 -7.18 -20.57
C GLY A 52 2.14 -6.54 -19.62
N CYS A 53 0.85 -6.80 -19.89
CA CYS A 53 -0.28 -6.32 -19.08
C CYS A 53 -0.12 -6.64 -17.58
N SER A 54 0.52 -7.76 -17.24
CA SER A 54 0.77 -8.18 -15.86
C SER A 54 1.60 -7.18 -15.04
N ILE A 55 2.62 -6.52 -15.61
CA ILE A 55 3.42 -5.51 -14.90
C ILE A 55 2.62 -4.25 -14.62
N TYR A 56 1.79 -3.81 -15.58
CA TYR A 56 0.92 -2.66 -15.35
C TYR A 56 -0.12 -2.93 -14.27
N ILE A 57 -0.71 -4.15 -14.27
CA ILE A 57 -1.59 -4.60 -13.19
C ILE A 57 -0.85 -4.59 -11.86
N ALA A 58 0.39 -5.11 -11.82
CA ALA A 58 1.22 -5.10 -10.61
C ALA A 58 1.46 -3.68 -10.09
N TRP A 59 1.80 -2.72 -10.97
CA TRP A 59 1.98 -1.33 -10.59
C TRP A 59 0.71 -0.68 -10.06
N ILE A 60 -0.44 -0.93 -10.68
CA ILE A 60 -1.73 -0.42 -10.19
C ILE A 60 -2.02 -0.99 -8.79
N LEU A 61 -1.83 -2.29 -8.59
CA LEU A 61 -2.04 -2.94 -7.30
C LEU A 61 -1.11 -2.40 -6.22
N LEU A 62 0.20 -2.29 -6.51
CA LEU A 62 1.17 -1.70 -5.58
C LEU A 62 0.84 -0.23 -5.29
N GLY A 63 0.41 0.54 -6.29
CA GLY A 63 -0.06 1.92 -6.13
C GLY A 63 -1.30 2.01 -5.22
N LEU A 64 -2.29 1.13 -5.41
CA LEU A 64 -3.46 1.06 -4.54
C LEU A 64 -3.10 0.63 -3.10
N SER A 65 -2.12 -0.25 -2.94
CA SER A 65 -1.57 -0.60 -1.63
C SER A 65 -0.96 0.63 -0.93
N ILE A 66 -0.18 1.45 -1.66
CA ILE A 66 0.39 2.69 -1.12
C ILE A 66 -0.72 3.67 -0.72
N LEU A 67 -1.69 3.91 -1.60
CA LEU A 67 -2.78 4.84 -1.35
C LEU A 67 -3.65 4.44 -0.15
N SER A 68 -3.97 3.16 -0.03
CA SER A 68 -4.70 2.63 1.13
C SER A 68 -3.89 2.74 2.42
N GLY A 69 -2.58 2.51 2.37
CA GLY A 69 -1.67 2.72 3.50
C GLY A 69 -1.58 4.20 3.94
N LEU A 70 -1.51 5.13 2.99
CA LEU A 70 -1.55 6.57 3.29
C LEU A 70 -2.90 6.98 3.90
N PHE A 71 -3.99 6.45 3.37
CA PHE A 71 -5.32 6.71 3.90
C PHE A 71 -5.50 6.11 5.31
N TYR A 72 -4.93 4.94 5.58
CA TYR A 72 -4.85 4.37 6.93
C TYR A 72 -4.12 5.32 7.89
N GLN A 73 -2.97 5.86 7.51
CA GLN A 73 -2.22 6.81 8.34
C GLN A 73 -3.03 8.07 8.64
N TYR A 74 -3.77 8.58 7.66
CA TYR A 74 -4.69 9.70 7.85
C TYR A 74 -5.81 9.36 8.86
N LEU A 75 -6.48 8.22 8.69
CA LEU A 75 -7.54 7.78 9.58
C LEU A 75 -7.03 7.50 11.00
N SER A 76 -5.85 6.93 11.13
CA SER A 76 -5.16 6.68 12.39
C SER A 76 -4.98 7.97 13.21
N ALA A 77 -4.51 9.05 12.58
CA ALA A 77 -4.37 10.35 13.25
C ALA A 77 -5.74 10.91 13.70
N LYS A 78 -6.79 10.70 12.91
CA LYS A 78 -8.16 11.13 13.23
C LYS A 78 -8.76 10.30 14.35
N TRP A 79 -8.56 8.99 14.33
CA TRP A 79 -9.00 8.07 15.38
C TRP A 79 -8.34 8.40 16.71
N LEU A 80 -7.03 8.64 16.74
CA LEU A 80 -6.31 9.03 17.95
C LEU A 80 -6.86 10.34 18.56
N ARG A 81 -7.23 11.29 17.70
CA ARG A 81 -7.87 12.55 18.11
C ARG A 81 -9.25 12.31 18.75
N ILE A 82 -10.05 11.40 18.19
CA ILE A 82 -11.35 11.01 18.75
C ILE A 82 -11.17 10.27 20.09
N ALA A 83 -10.19 9.36 20.18
CA ALA A 83 -9.85 8.64 21.41
C ALA A 83 -9.34 9.57 22.55
N TRP A 84 -8.86 10.77 22.21
CA TRP A 84 -8.59 11.84 23.17
C TRP A 84 -9.81 12.67 23.59
N GLY A 85 -11.00 12.32 23.11
CA GLY A 85 -12.24 13.04 23.40
C GLY A 85 -12.36 14.36 22.65
N LYS A 86 -11.52 14.61 21.63
CA LYS A 86 -11.61 15.79 20.78
C LYS A 86 -12.50 15.48 19.57
N PRO A 87 -13.37 16.40 19.13
CA PRO A 87 -14.14 16.19 17.91
C PRO A 87 -13.18 16.09 16.72
N ALA A 88 -13.37 15.03 15.92
CA ALA A 88 -12.71 14.86 14.65
C ALA A 88 -13.69 14.27 13.63
N GLY A 89 -13.57 14.78 12.42
CA GLY A 89 -14.32 14.36 11.26
C GLY A 89 -13.45 13.61 10.25
N ILE A 90 -14.01 12.58 9.63
CA ILE A 90 -13.47 12.01 8.38
C ILE A 90 -13.91 12.88 7.22
N LEU A 91 -12.95 13.37 6.41
CA LEU A 91 -13.20 14.16 5.20
C LEU A 91 -14.13 15.37 5.46
N TRP A 92 -15.42 15.24 5.12
CA TRP A 92 -16.46 16.29 5.22
C TRP A 92 -17.43 16.14 6.38
N SER A 93 -17.45 14.99 7.09
CA SER A 93 -18.33 14.80 8.24
C SER A 93 -17.73 15.46 9.46
N LYS A 94 -18.50 16.24 10.24
CA LYS A 94 -17.99 16.93 11.44
C LYS A 94 -17.85 16.02 12.66
N ASN A 95 -18.73 15.01 12.77
CA ASN A 95 -18.79 14.08 13.89
C ASN A 95 -18.92 12.65 13.37
N THR A 96 -17.78 11.98 13.18
CA THR A 96 -17.77 10.55 12.83
C THR A 96 -17.59 9.73 14.11
N PRO A 97 -18.44 8.72 14.37
CA PRO A 97 -18.27 7.86 15.53
C PRO A 97 -16.97 7.04 15.43
N GLU A 98 -16.36 6.75 16.58
CA GLU A 98 -15.08 6.04 16.70
C GLU A 98 -15.12 4.67 15.99
N SER A 99 -16.21 3.92 16.16
CA SER A 99 -16.38 2.59 15.56
C SER A 99 -16.35 2.59 14.04
N ILE A 100 -16.87 3.64 13.38
CA ILE A 100 -16.81 3.75 11.92
C ILE A 100 -15.37 4.02 11.47
N VAL A 101 -14.63 4.87 12.19
CA VAL A 101 -13.24 5.19 11.87
C VAL A 101 -12.39 3.93 12.02
N GLU A 102 -12.57 3.20 13.12
CA GLU A 102 -11.86 1.95 13.42
C GLU A 102 -12.13 0.87 12.37
N ASN A 103 -13.40 0.59 12.05
CA ASN A 103 -13.75 -0.37 11.01
C ASN A 103 -13.18 0.04 9.64
N THR A 104 -13.23 1.34 9.30
CA THR A 104 -12.63 1.83 8.05
C THR A 104 -11.11 1.63 8.03
N MET A 105 -10.43 1.86 9.17
CA MET A 105 -9.00 1.58 9.30
C MET A 105 -8.70 0.10 9.09
N GLU A 106 -9.45 -0.81 9.69
CA GLU A 106 -9.26 -2.25 9.48
C GLU A 106 -9.41 -2.65 8.01
N TRP A 107 -10.44 -2.13 7.32
CA TRP A 107 -10.60 -2.35 5.89
C TRP A 107 -9.42 -1.81 5.08
N CYS A 108 -8.96 -0.59 5.37
CA CYS A 108 -7.79 -0.02 4.69
C CYS A 108 -6.53 -0.85 4.92
N LEU A 109 -6.35 -1.40 6.12
CA LEU A 109 -5.23 -2.27 6.46
C LEU A 109 -5.24 -3.53 5.60
N TRP A 110 -6.37 -4.24 5.57
CA TRP A 110 -6.50 -5.47 4.79
C TRP A 110 -6.38 -5.23 3.29
N ILE A 111 -6.98 -4.15 2.79
CA ILE A 111 -6.83 -3.73 1.38
C ILE A 111 -5.36 -3.44 1.04
N CYS A 112 -4.64 -2.75 1.92
CA CYS A 112 -3.23 -2.44 1.75
C CYS A 112 -2.38 -3.71 1.61
N ILE A 113 -2.58 -4.67 2.51
CA ILE A 113 -1.88 -5.96 2.51
C ILE A 113 -2.26 -6.79 1.28
N ALA A 114 -3.56 -6.93 0.99
CA ALA A 114 -4.04 -7.74 -0.12
C ALA A 114 -3.49 -7.25 -1.46
N TYR A 115 -3.55 -5.95 -1.72
CA TYR A 115 -3.02 -5.38 -2.96
C TYR A 115 -1.50 -5.43 -3.03
N PHE A 116 -0.78 -5.30 -1.91
CA PHE A 116 0.66 -5.53 -1.89
C PHE A 116 0.99 -6.96 -2.33
N MET A 117 0.37 -7.96 -1.71
CA MET A 117 0.62 -9.37 -2.01
C MET A 117 0.27 -9.72 -3.45
N LEU A 118 -0.87 -9.23 -3.96
CA LEU A 118 -1.27 -9.43 -5.36
C LEU A 118 -0.32 -8.71 -6.33
N GLY A 119 0.15 -7.51 -5.99
CA GLY A 119 1.11 -6.75 -6.82
C GLY A 119 2.46 -7.43 -6.93
N ILE A 120 3.00 -7.95 -5.81
CA ILE A 120 4.20 -8.78 -5.80
C ILE A 120 3.98 -10.06 -6.59
N GLY A 121 2.86 -10.76 -6.35
CA GLY A 121 2.51 -11.98 -7.06
C GLY A 121 2.44 -11.79 -8.58
N ALA A 122 1.82 -10.70 -9.05
CA ALA A 122 1.77 -10.35 -10.46
C ALA A 122 3.16 -10.01 -11.02
N THR A 123 3.99 -9.30 -10.26
CA THR A 123 5.38 -9.01 -10.65
C THR A 123 6.19 -10.30 -10.83
N LEU A 124 6.12 -11.22 -9.86
CA LEU A 124 6.80 -12.51 -9.92
C LEU A 124 6.26 -13.38 -11.06
N TYR A 125 4.94 -13.42 -11.24
CA TYR A 125 4.31 -14.15 -12.33
C TYR A 125 4.82 -13.67 -13.69
N PHE A 126 4.92 -12.36 -13.91
CA PHE A 126 5.53 -11.82 -15.12
C PHE A 126 6.95 -12.36 -15.33
N PHE A 127 7.82 -12.30 -14.31
CA PHE A 127 9.20 -12.76 -14.46
C PHE A 127 9.33 -14.27 -14.67
N ILE A 128 8.47 -15.08 -14.05
CA ILE A 128 8.48 -16.55 -14.23
C ILE A 128 7.93 -16.94 -15.60
N SER A 129 6.86 -16.27 -16.05
CA SER A 129 6.19 -16.54 -17.33
C SER A 129 6.89 -15.90 -18.53
N TYR A 130 7.86 -15.02 -18.30
CA TYR A 130 8.66 -14.39 -19.34
C TYR A 130 9.59 -15.42 -19.98
N SER A 131 9.13 -16.06 -21.06
CA SER A 131 9.99 -16.80 -21.97
C SER A 131 10.56 -15.86 -23.00
N VAL A 132 11.89 -15.80 -23.10
CA VAL A 132 12.59 -15.16 -24.22
C VAL A 132 12.13 -15.85 -25.51
N GLY A 133 11.38 -15.13 -26.35
CA GLY A 133 11.10 -15.50 -27.73
C GLY A 133 12.18 -14.98 -28.64
#